data_AF-A0A498Q8F5-F1
#
_entry.id   AF-A0A498Q8F5-F1
#
_cell.length_a   1.000
_cell.length_b   1.000
_cell.length_c   1.000
_cell.angle_alpha   90.00
_cell.angle_beta   90.00
_cell.angle_gamma   90.00
#
_symmetry.space_group_name_H-M   'P 1'
#
loop_
_entity.id
_entity.type
_entity.pdbx_description
1 polymer ?
#
loop_
_entity_poly.entity_id
_entity_poly.type
_entity_poly.pdbx_seq_one_letter_code
_entity_poly.pdbx_strand_id
1 'polypeptide(L)' 'MSRWRLVSVTLVAAFAPLAVAGGGIAAAQAPSPGDSCAVLHATTQDANGRTMWCNPTMTGDHSLVWQYGGPA' A
#
# COMPACT_ATOMS: atom_id res chain seq x y z
N MET A 1 -4.87 -13.02 55.45
CA MET A 1 -4.86 -11.74 54.70
C MET A 1 -3.47 -11.66 54.06
N SER A 2 -3.19 -11.52 52.76
CA SER A 2 -3.97 -11.22 51.58
C SER A 2 -3.27 -11.87 50.38
N ARG A 3 -4.04 -12.65 49.63
CA ARG A 3 -3.90 -13.02 48.21
C ARG A 3 -3.30 -11.89 47.36
N TRP A 4 -2.19 -12.12 46.66
CA TRP A 4 -1.85 -11.31 45.47
C TRP A 4 -1.36 -12.24 44.37
N ARG A 5 -2.31 -12.59 43.50
CA ARG A 5 -2.10 -13.30 42.25
C ARG A 5 -1.67 -12.24 41.23
N LEU A 6 -0.42 -12.30 40.80
CA LEU A 6 0.07 -11.45 39.72
C LEU A 6 -0.51 -11.98 38.41
N VAL A 7 -1.46 -11.25 37.84
CA VAL A 7 -2.04 -11.51 36.53
C VAL A 7 -1.13 -10.87 35.49
N SER A 8 -0.38 -11.71 34.77
CA SER A 8 0.44 -11.26 33.64
C SER A 8 -0.48 -10.95 32.46
N VAL A 9 -0.77 -9.67 32.23
CA VAL A 9 -1.45 -9.20 31.02
C VAL A 9 -0.43 -9.22 29.88
N THR A 10 -0.47 -10.25 29.04
CA THR A 10 0.27 -10.27 27.77
C THR A 10 -0.40 -9.32 26.78
N LEU A 11 0.16 -8.13 26.65
CA LEU A 11 -0.21 -7.17 25.61
C LEU A 11 0.27 -7.72 24.26
N VAL A 12 -0.63 -8.35 23.50
CA VAL A 12 -0.36 -8.69 22.10
C VAL A 12 -0.41 -7.39 21.31
N ALA A 13 0.75 -6.77 21.10
CA ALA A 13 0.89 -5.65 20.18
C ALA A 13 0.67 -6.19 18.76
N ALA A 14 -0.55 -6.02 18.25
CA ALA A 14 -0.85 -6.23 16.84
C ALA A 14 -0.07 -5.15 16.06
N PHE A 15 1.09 -5.52 15.53
CA PHE A 15 1.80 -4.72 14.54
C PHE A 15 1.01 -4.79 13.23
N ALA A 16 0.00 -3.92 13.10
CA ALA A 16 -0.55 -3.64 11.78
C ALA A 16 0.55 -2.96 10.96
N PRO A 17 0.85 -3.42 9.73
CA PRO A 17 1.77 -2.70 8.87
C PRO A 17 1.16 -1.33 8.60
N LEU A 18 1.80 -0.29 9.14
CA LEU A 18 1.55 1.09 8.76
C LEU A 18 1.89 1.19 7.28
N ALA A 19 0.88 1.08 6.42
CA ALA A 19 0.99 1.49 5.04
C ALA A 19 1.37 2.98 5.07
N VAL A 20 2.65 3.27 4.85
CA VAL A 20 3.15 4.63 4.70
C VAL A 20 2.47 5.18 3.45
N ALA A 21 1.36 5.88 3.67
CA ALA A 21 0.70 6.69 2.67
C ALA A 21 1.63 7.86 2.36
N GLY A 22 2.54 7.64 1.41
CA GLY A 22 3.34 8.70 0.82
C GLY A 22 2.43 9.61 -0.01
N GLY A 23 2.29 10.87 0.40
CA GLY A 23 1.69 11.95 -0.39
C GLY A 23 0.47 12.57 0.28
N GLY A 24 0.55 13.89 0.52
CA GLY A 24 -0.47 14.66 1.23
C GLY A 24 -1.88 14.51 0.68
N ILE A 25 -2.84 14.56 1.61
CA ILE A 25 -4.29 14.49 1.44
C ILE A 25 -4.84 15.64 0.58
N ALA A 26 -4.64 15.58 -0.73
CA ALA A 26 -5.73 15.81 -1.65
C ALA A 26 -6.37 14.44 -1.88
N ALA A 27 -7.69 14.31 -1.78
CA ALA A 27 -8.37 13.07 -2.11
C ALA A 27 -8.23 12.82 -3.62
N ALA A 28 -7.06 12.33 -4.04
CA ALA A 28 -6.80 11.92 -5.40
C ALA A 28 -7.77 10.78 -5.72
N GLN A 29 -8.50 10.92 -6.83
CA GLN A 29 -9.31 9.83 -7.35
C GLN A 29 -8.43 8.59 -7.49
N ALA A 30 -8.98 7.41 -7.17
CA ALA A 30 -8.24 6.17 -7.34
C ALA A 30 -7.79 6.07 -8.81
N PRO A 31 -6.51 5.81 -9.09
CA PRO A 31 -6.01 5.78 -10.45
C PRO A 31 -6.65 4.64 -11.24
N SER A 32 -6.67 4.80 -12.56
CA SER A 32 -7.02 3.77 -13.52
C SER A 32 -5.76 3.11 -14.08
N PRO A 33 -5.85 1.86 -14.57
CA PRO A 33 -4.76 1.24 -15.31
C PRO A 33 -4.35 2.11 -16.51
N GLY A 34 -3.04 2.30 -16.68
CA GLY A 34 -2.48 3.18 -17.71
C GLY A 34 -2.29 4.63 -17.27
N ASP A 35 -2.87 5.06 -16.14
CA ASP A 35 -2.59 6.39 -15.60
C ASP A 35 -1.11 6.51 -15.21
N SER A 36 -0.53 7.68 -15.45
CA SER A 36 0.87 7.95 -15.14
C SER A 36 1.14 7.87 -13.64
N CYS A 37 2.30 7.33 -13.28
CA CYS A 37 2.79 7.29 -11.92
C CYS A 37 4.25 7.73 -11.87
N ALA A 38 4.70 8.22 -10.70
CA ALA A 38 6.00 8.88 -10.58
C ALA A 38 7.11 7.97 -10.04
N VAL A 39 6.76 6.86 -9.39
CA VAL A 39 7.70 6.05 -8.61
C VAL A 39 7.63 4.60 -9.03
N LEU A 40 8.69 4.13 -9.70
CA LEU A 40 8.83 2.74 -10.12
C LEU A 40 8.61 1.79 -8.93
N HIS A 41 7.82 0.74 -9.17
CA HIS A 41 7.39 -0.28 -8.21
C HIS A 41 6.54 0.24 -7.04
N ALA A 42 6.05 1.48 -7.07
CA ALA A 42 5.04 1.91 -6.11
C ALA A 42 3.78 1.05 -6.24
N THR A 43 3.05 0.88 -5.15
CA THR A 43 1.76 0.17 -5.13
C THR A 43 0.63 1.10 -4.73
N THR A 44 -0.53 0.92 -5.34
CA THR A 44 -1.77 1.62 -4.96
C THR A 44 -2.98 0.69 -5.11
N GLN A 45 -4.17 1.15 -4.77
CA GLN A 45 -5.43 0.43 -4.98
C GLN A 45 -6.32 1.18 -5.98
N ASP A 46 -6.97 0.43 -6.89
CA ASP A 46 -8.02 0.98 -7.75
C ASP A 46 -9.31 1.24 -6.95
N ALA A 47 -10.34 1.77 -7.61
CA ALA A 47 -11.64 2.03 -7.00
C ALA A 47 -12.35 0.77 -6.44
N ASN A 48 -11.93 -0.43 -6.86
CA ASN A 48 -12.45 -1.72 -6.42
C ASN A 48 -11.55 -2.38 -5.34
N GLY A 49 -10.52 -1.69 -4.85
CA GLY A 49 -9.58 -2.24 -3.87
C GLY A 49 -8.57 -3.22 -4.46
N ARG A 50 -8.39 -3.26 -5.79
CA ARG A 50 -7.40 -4.12 -6.44
C ARG A 50 -6.04 -3.45 -6.45
N THR A 51 -5.02 -4.16 -6.00
CA THR A 51 -3.64 -3.67 -6.01
C THR A 51 -3.14 -3.46 -7.44
N MET A 52 -2.58 -2.28 -7.69
CA MET A 52 -1.85 -1.94 -8.90
C MET A 52 -0.41 -1.58 -8.56
N TRP A 53 0.47 -1.75 -9.54
CA TRP A 53 1.89 -1.45 -9.46
C TRP A 53 2.27 -0.42 -10.50
N CYS A 54 3.14 0.51 -10.12
CA CYS A 54 3.70 1.51 -11.01
C CYS A 54 4.89 0.89 -11.75
N ASN A 55 4.70 0.50 -13.00
CA ASN A 55 5.70 -0.20 -13.80
C ASN A 55 5.90 0.49 -15.15
N PRO A 56 7.05 0.29 -15.82
CA PRO A 56 7.28 0.81 -17.16
C PRO A 56 6.32 0.16 -18.16
N THR A 57 5.90 0.91 -19.18
CA THR A 57 5.24 0.32 -20.34
C THR A 57 6.21 -0.64 -21.06
N MET A 58 5.69 -1.77 -21.55
CA MET A 58 6.49 -2.72 -22.33
C MET A 58 6.88 -2.18 -23.71
N THR A 59 6.10 -1.23 -24.23
CA THR A 59 6.28 -0.60 -25.53
C THR A 59 6.32 0.92 -25.41
N GLY A 60 6.87 1.59 -26.42
CA GLY A 60 6.99 3.05 -26.45
C GLY A 60 8.12 3.57 -25.57
N ASP A 61 7.91 4.70 -24.92
CA ASP A 61 8.95 5.44 -24.18
C ASP A 61 9.28 4.84 -22.80
N HIS A 62 8.76 3.64 -22.47
CA HIS A 62 8.91 2.99 -21.16
C HIS A 62 8.48 3.89 -20.00
N SER A 63 7.42 4.68 -20.21
CA SER A 63 6.87 5.56 -19.18
C SER A 63 6.28 4.75 -18.04
N LEU A 64 6.31 5.33 -16.84
CA LEU A 64 5.76 4.68 -15.65
C LEU A 64 4.25 4.85 -15.61
N VAL A 65 3.53 3.73 -15.59
CA VAL A 65 2.06 3.70 -15.50
C VAL A 65 1.57 2.68 -14.49
N TRP A 66 0.36 2.89 -13.96
CA TRP A 66 -0.31 1.93 -13.09
C TRP A 66 -0.77 0.70 -13.89
N GLN A 67 -0.36 -0.49 -13.44
CA GLN A 67 -0.64 -1.76 -14.12
C GLN A 67 -1.01 -2.85 -13.13
N TYR A 68 -1.74 -3.86 -13.61
CA TYR A 68 -1.99 -5.09 -12.85
C TYR A 68 -0.88 -6.10 -13.10
N GLY A 69 -0.56 -6.89 -12.08
CA GLY A 69 0.61 -7.76 -12.09
C GLY A 69 1.84 -6.99 -11.62
N GLY A 70 2.33 -7.33 -10.42
CA GLY A 70 3.55 -6.74 -9.88
C GLY A 70 4.79 -7.15 -10.67
N PRO A 71 5.95 -6.53 -10.37
CA PRO A 71 7.22 -6.95 -10.94
C PRO A 71 7.43 -8.46 -10.72
N ALA A 72 7.91 -9.14 -11.77
CA ALA A 72 8.33 -10.55 -11.74
C ALA A 72 9.77 -10.70 -11.25
#